data_AF-A0A2V9N4Y8-F1
#
_entry.id   AF-A0A2V9N4Y8-F1
#
_cell.length_a   1.000
_cell.length_b   1.000
_cell.length_c   1.000
_cell.angle_alpha   90.00
_cell.angle_beta   90.00
_cell.angle_gamma   90.00
#
_symmetry.space_group_name_H-M   'P 1'
#
loop_
_entity.id
_entity.type
_entity.pdbx_description
1 polymer ?
#
loop_
_entity_poly.entity_id
_entity_poly.type
_entity_poly.pdbx_seq_one_letter_code
_entity_poly.pdbx_strand_id
1 'polypeptide(L)'
;MRQILTCTFLLVAAIPLAAQSKGSSIVLKTSWANQFRNELSIDATLTVLGLNKGQEVDGDIHGGSRTNTVGLPMVAEILNGRATQQATGRTALDPGTNAQKSVYGAWRLWFEHPPAGGGTQCQTFSGSTPPICEHQALTGADSNPAHSFEIHPVLEVGGVSVARSSLVLTTANTSVKDTDKAFQDYTGKNKILHIVRSASALTLTSITLQDNYVEIQVRVTHARVQTHRQKDGKVDGGFVIADVISSGDPEQVLKKDLRLFYYRDSEPGDALDNAKAGNAVLTSSEGKSSLVMPVPFEFVIVAKLRDE
;
A
#
# COMPACT_ATOMS: atom_id res chain seq x y z
N MET A 1 13.07 -43.60 32.25
CA MET A 1 13.59 -42.88 31.06
C MET A 1 13.54 -41.38 31.34
N ARG A 2 14.52 -40.59 30.88
CA ARG A 2 14.44 -39.12 30.85
C ARG A 2 14.50 -38.69 29.39
N GLN A 3 13.50 -37.95 28.90
CA GLN A 3 13.59 -37.32 27.59
C GLN A 3 14.49 -36.08 27.71
N ILE A 4 15.54 -36.02 26.90
CA ILE A 4 16.37 -34.83 26.76
C ILE A 4 15.69 -33.95 25.70
N LEU A 5 15.22 -32.78 26.09
CA LEU A 5 14.68 -31.79 25.16
C LEU A 5 15.85 -31.12 24.42
N THR A 6 16.13 -31.57 23.20
CA THR A 6 17.17 -30.96 22.36
C THR A 6 16.68 -29.62 21.84
N CYS A 7 17.16 -28.52 22.44
CA CYS A 7 16.94 -27.17 21.91
C CYS A 7 17.72 -26.98 20.59
N THR A 8 17.07 -27.28 19.47
CA THR A 8 17.59 -26.99 18.13
C THR A 8 17.65 -25.48 17.92
N PHE A 9 18.83 -24.89 18.12
CA PHE A 9 19.12 -23.53 17.66
C PHE A 9 18.97 -23.48 16.13
N LEU A 10 18.04 -22.67 15.62
CA LEU A 10 18.00 -22.37 14.19
C LEU A 10 19.24 -21.56 13.83
N LEU A 11 20.11 -22.16 13.02
CA LEU A 11 21.23 -21.44 12.40
C LEU A 11 20.65 -20.51 11.32
N VAL A 12 20.44 -19.24 11.66
CA VAL A 12 20.12 -18.20 10.66
C VAL A 12 21.36 -18.00 9.81
N ALA A 13 21.33 -18.51 8.58
CA ALA A 13 22.43 -18.32 7.63
C ALA A 13 22.66 -16.83 7.40
N ALA A 14 23.88 -16.36 7.67
CA ALA A 14 24.25 -14.97 7.46
C ALA A 14 24.27 -14.66 5.96
N ILE A 15 23.20 -14.02 5.47
CA ILE A 15 23.17 -13.45 4.12
C ILE A 15 24.25 -12.36 4.07
N PRO A 16 25.19 -12.40 3.12
CA PRO A 16 26.20 -11.35 3.03
C PRO A 16 25.54 -10.03 2.65
N LEU A 17 25.55 -9.06 3.57
CA LEU A 17 25.22 -7.66 3.26
C LEU A 17 26.34 -7.08 2.40
N ALA A 18 26.30 -7.36 1.10
CA ALA A 18 26.96 -6.52 0.12
C ALA A 18 26.47 -5.08 0.30
N ALA A 19 27.37 -4.11 0.22
CA ALA A 19 27.10 -2.71 0.57
C ALA A 19 25.83 -2.21 -0.14
N GLN A 20 24.77 -1.97 0.64
CA GLN A 20 23.47 -1.58 0.08
C GLN A 20 23.60 -0.22 -0.62
N SER A 21 22.98 -0.13 -1.79
CA SER A 21 22.59 1.15 -2.37
C SER A 21 21.59 1.88 -1.44
N LYS A 22 21.19 3.10 -1.77
CA LYS A 22 20.20 3.90 -1.00
C LYS A 22 18.79 3.30 -1.11
N GLY A 23 18.60 2.12 -0.54
CA GLY A 23 17.35 1.38 -0.50
C GLY A 23 17.01 0.86 0.89
N SER A 24 15.85 0.26 0.98
CA SER A 24 15.28 -0.31 2.20
C SER A 24 14.85 -1.75 1.94
N SER A 25 14.88 -2.55 2.99
CA SER A 25 14.44 -3.95 2.98
C SER A 25 13.26 -4.14 3.94
N ILE A 26 12.21 -4.83 3.51
CA ILE A 26 11.11 -5.31 4.37
C ILE A 26 11.28 -6.81 4.54
N VAL A 27 11.19 -7.33 5.77
CA VAL A 27 11.22 -8.78 6.05
C VAL A 27 9.88 -9.21 6.63
N LEU A 28 8.99 -9.72 5.76
CA LEU A 28 7.68 -10.25 6.13
C LEU A 28 7.77 -11.73 6.55
N LYS A 29 6.85 -12.19 7.39
CA LYS A 29 6.65 -13.64 7.60
C LYS A 29 5.96 -14.24 6.38
N THR A 30 6.45 -15.37 5.88
CA THR A 30 5.86 -16.05 4.71
C THR A 30 4.41 -16.48 4.95
N SER A 31 4.03 -16.79 6.20
CA SER A 31 2.65 -17.11 6.58
C SER A 31 1.72 -15.90 6.41
N TRP A 32 2.12 -14.72 6.91
CA TRP A 32 1.37 -13.47 6.75
C TRP A 32 1.25 -13.08 5.28
N ALA A 33 2.36 -13.13 4.53
CA ALA A 33 2.35 -12.82 3.11
C ALA A 33 1.46 -13.78 2.31
N ASN A 34 1.41 -15.07 2.68
CA ASN A 34 0.50 -16.04 2.05
C ASN A 34 -0.99 -15.76 2.36
N GLN A 35 -1.30 -15.21 3.54
CA GLN A 35 -2.65 -14.84 3.99
C GLN A 35 -3.16 -13.61 3.21
N PHE A 36 -2.45 -12.48 3.28
CA PHE A 36 -2.98 -11.18 2.84
C PHE A 36 -2.82 -10.88 1.34
N ARG A 37 -1.89 -11.49 0.60
CA ARG A 37 -1.54 -11.21 -0.83
C ARG A 37 -2.68 -11.22 -1.88
N ASN A 38 -3.88 -11.66 -1.51
CA ASN A 38 -5.06 -11.74 -2.36
C ASN A 38 -6.26 -10.93 -1.80
N GLU A 39 -6.08 -10.23 -0.69
CA GLU A 39 -7.04 -9.28 -0.13
C GLU A 39 -6.67 -7.87 -0.59
N LEU A 40 -7.64 -7.11 -1.07
CA LEU A 40 -7.47 -5.70 -1.39
C LEU A 40 -7.56 -4.86 -0.10
N SER A 41 -8.48 -5.20 0.80
CA SER A 41 -8.67 -4.52 2.08
C SER A 41 -8.04 -5.24 3.28
N ILE A 42 -7.77 -4.48 4.34
CA ILE A 42 -7.41 -4.99 5.66
C ILE A 42 -8.34 -4.40 6.73
N ASP A 43 -8.64 -5.18 7.77
CA ASP A 43 -9.39 -4.77 8.96
C ASP A 43 -8.48 -4.94 10.18
N ALA A 44 -8.22 -3.85 10.91
CA ALA A 44 -7.24 -3.85 11.99
C ALA A 44 -7.57 -2.84 13.10
N THR A 45 -7.32 -3.24 14.35
CA THR A 45 -7.20 -2.29 15.45
C THR A 45 -5.79 -1.69 15.44
N LEU A 46 -5.67 -0.43 15.09
CA LEU A 46 -4.43 0.34 15.14
C LEU A 46 -4.24 0.95 16.53
N THR A 47 -2.99 1.13 16.94
CA THR A 47 -2.61 2.17 17.89
C THR A 47 -2.04 3.33 17.09
N VAL A 48 -2.80 4.42 16.99
CA VAL A 48 -2.36 5.68 16.38
C VAL A 48 -1.47 6.42 17.38
N LEU A 49 -0.35 6.95 16.90
CA LEU A 49 0.69 7.57 17.71
C LEU A 49 0.61 9.10 17.60
N GLY A 50 0.57 9.61 16.37
CA GLY A 50 0.37 11.01 16.04
C GLY A 50 -0.53 11.17 14.82
N LEU A 51 -1.08 12.37 14.67
CA LEU A 51 -1.89 12.77 13.52
C LEU A 51 -1.28 14.03 12.90
N ASN A 52 -1.16 14.07 11.58
CA ASN A 52 -0.59 15.24 10.91
C ASN A 52 -1.47 16.49 11.14
N LYS A 53 -0.91 17.70 10.98
CA LYS A 53 -1.65 18.97 11.20
C LYS A 53 -2.36 19.49 9.94
N GLY A 54 -2.54 18.64 8.92
CA GLY A 54 -3.20 19.00 7.65
C GLY A 54 -2.38 19.90 6.74
N GLN A 55 -1.05 19.91 6.91
CA GLN A 55 -0.11 20.73 6.14
C GLN A 55 0.77 19.92 5.18
N GLU A 56 0.53 18.61 5.03
CA GLU A 56 1.30 17.74 4.15
C GLU A 56 1.09 18.10 2.67
N VAL A 57 2.06 17.71 1.84
CA VAL A 57 2.20 18.17 0.44
C VAL A 57 1.23 17.44 -0.50
N ASP A 58 1.05 16.13 -0.25
CA ASP A 58 -0.03 15.28 -0.79
C ASP A 58 -1.42 15.92 -0.60
N GLY A 59 -1.71 16.36 0.61
CA GLY A 59 -2.97 16.95 1.05
C GLY A 59 -3.81 16.06 1.99
N ASP A 60 -3.25 14.99 2.53
CA ASP A 60 -3.98 13.90 3.20
C ASP A 60 -3.90 13.96 4.74
N ILE A 61 -4.61 13.06 5.46
CA ILE A 61 -4.53 12.93 6.93
C ILE A 61 -3.75 11.66 7.29
N HIS A 62 -2.50 11.81 7.70
CA HIS A 62 -1.63 10.70 8.08
C HIS A 62 -1.77 10.45 9.59
N GLY A 63 -2.20 9.24 9.94
CA GLY A 63 -2.16 8.70 11.30
C GLY A 63 -1.02 7.70 11.44
N GLY A 64 0.14 8.15 11.90
CA GLY A 64 1.30 7.30 12.18
C GLY A 64 0.94 6.23 13.21
N SER A 65 1.16 4.96 12.88
CA SER A 65 0.43 3.83 13.48
C SER A 65 1.26 2.57 13.66
N ARG A 66 0.72 1.66 14.48
CA ARG A 66 1.14 0.25 14.58
C ARG A 66 -0.04 -0.66 14.85
N THR A 67 0.02 -1.92 14.41
CA THR A 67 -0.96 -2.94 14.77
C THR A 67 -0.35 -4.34 14.80
N ASN A 68 -0.85 -5.19 15.70
CA ASN A 68 -0.49 -6.61 15.76
C ASN A 68 -1.07 -7.44 14.60
N THR A 69 -1.96 -6.87 13.76
CA THR A 69 -2.37 -7.51 12.50
C THR A 69 -1.25 -7.49 11.44
N VAL A 70 -0.37 -6.47 11.50
CA VAL A 70 0.64 -6.19 10.45
C VAL A 70 2.06 -6.33 10.98
N GLY A 71 2.37 -5.91 12.20
CA GLY A 71 3.69 -6.05 12.80
C GLY A 71 4.81 -5.17 12.19
N LEU A 72 4.45 -4.07 11.53
CA LEU A 72 5.39 -3.08 10.97
C LEU A 72 5.05 -1.65 11.46
N PRO A 73 6.03 -0.73 11.46
CA PRO A 73 5.79 0.71 11.31
C PRO A 73 4.92 0.99 10.08
N MET A 74 3.91 1.83 10.24
CA MET A 74 2.94 2.13 9.19
C MET A 74 2.28 3.49 9.39
N VAL A 75 1.61 3.96 8.36
CA VAL A 75 0.63 5.06 8.39
C VAL A 75 -0.76 4.52 8.02
N ALA A 76 -1.79 5.20 8.50
CA ALA A 76 -3.15 5.06 8.01
C ALA A 76 -3.60 6.42 7.47
N GLU A 77 -3.97 6.49 6.20
CA GLU A 77 -4.09 7.74 5.45
C GLU A 77 -5.51 7.93 4.91
N ILE A 78 -6.14 9.03 5.32
CA ILE A 78 -7.45 9.46 4.79
C ILE A 78 -7.18 10.51 3.71
N LEU A 79 -7.53 10.16 2.46
CA LEU A 79 -7.30 10.98 1.28
C LEU A 79 -8.10 12.28 1.28
N ASN A 80 -7.63 13.30 0.57
CA ASN A 80 -8.25 14.64 0.52
C ASN A 80 -8.40 15.27 1.91
N GLY A 81 -7.39 15.13 2.76
CA GLY A 81 -7.38 15.59 4.15
C GLY A 81 -7.64 17.09 4.38
N ARG A 82 -7.56 17.91 3.32
CA ARG A 82 -7.96 19.33 3.30
C ARG A 82 -9.45 19.56 3.04
N ALA A 83 -10.19 18.57 2.56
CA ALA A 83 -11.62 18.67 2.24
C ALA A 83 -12.49 18.60 3.49
N THR A 84 -13.53 19.43 3.57
CA THR A 84 -14.38 19.56 4.77
C THR A 84 -15.13 18.26 5.13
N GLN A 85 -15.41 17.43 4.14
CA GLN A 85 -16.03 16.11 4.28
C GLN A 85 -15.17 15.15 5.13
N GLN A 86 -13.85 15.33 5.17
CA GLN A 86 -12.94 14.48 5.95
C GLN A 86 -12.75 14.94 7.41
N ALA A 87 -13.40 16.02 7.85
CA ALA A 87 -13.29 16.51 9.23
C ALA A 87 -13.75 15.47 10.28
N THR A 88 -14.78 14.69 9.96
CA THR A 88 -15.26 13.57 10.81
C THR A 88 -14.25 12.43 10.84
N GLY A 89 -13.68 12.04 9.70
CA GLY A 89 -12.62 11.05 9.58
C GLY A 89 -11.35 11.43 10.35
N ARG A 90 -10.89 12.68 10.20
CA ARG A 90 -9.81 13.28 11.01
C ARG A 90 -10.09 13.14 12.50
N THR A 91 -11.29 13.51 12.94
CA THR A 91 -11.69 13.46 14.36
C THR A 91 -11.77 12.02 14.88
N ALA A 92 -12.19 11.07 14.04
CA ALA A 92 -12.22 9.65 14.40
C ALA A 92 -10.81 9.04 14.49
N LEU A 93 -9.87 9.44 13.62
CA LEU A 93 -8.50 8.94 13.60
C LEU A 93 -7.59 9.57 14.67
N ASP A 94 -7.87 10.79 15.13
CA ASP A 94 -7.09 11.51 16.15
C ASP A 94 -6.90 10.67 17.44
N PRO A 95 -5.65 10.39 17.88
CA PRO A 95 -5.40 9.54 19.04
C PRO A 95 -5.97 10.11 20.34
N GLY A 96 -6.12 11.43 20.49
CA GLY A 96 -6.77 12.09 21.63
C GLY A 96 -6.42 11.47 23.00
N THR A 97 -7.44 10.97 23.70
CA THR A 97 -7.30 10.18 24.94
C THR A 97 -7.38 8.66 24.72
N ASN A 98 -7.70 8.19 23.51
CA ASN A 98 -7.75 6.78 23.15
C ASN A 98 -7.07 6.55 21.78
N ALA A 99 -5.80 6.17 21.85
CA ALA A 99 -4.98 5.81 20.70
C ALA A 99 -5.47 4.57 19.93
N GLN A 100 -6.34 3.74 20.50
CA GLN A 100 -6.82 2.53 19.82
C GLN A 100 -8.01 2.81 18.91
N LYS A 101 -7.82 2.59 17.60
CA LYS A 101 -8.79 2.85 16.53
C LYS A 101 -9.04 1.57 15.74
N SER A 102 -10.31 1.20 15.55
CA SER A 102 -10.67 0.23 14.49
C SER A 102 -10.55 0.93 13.15
N VAL A 103 -9.82 0.35 12.20
CA VAL A 103 -9.63 0.89 10.84
C VAL A 103 -9.88 -0.21 9.81
N TYR A 104 -10.56 0.16 8.74
CA TYR A 104 -10.73 -0.64 7.54
C TYR A 104 -10.32 0.21 6.32
N GLY A 105 -9.56 -0.37 5.41
CA GLY A 105 -9.09 0.33 4.21
C GLY A 105 -8.25 -0.55 3.30
N ALA A 106 -7.74 0.03 2.22
CA ALA A 106 -6.82 -0.63 1.31
C ALA A 106 -5.42 -0.69 1.92
N TRP A 107 -4.65 -1.73 1.64
CA TRP A 107 -3.27 -1.84 2.12
C TRP A 107 -2.28 -1.96 0.96
N ARG A 108 -1.08 -1.41 1.13
CA ARG A 108 0.01 -1.51 0.14
C ARG A 108 1.38 -1.65 0.79
N LEU A 109 2.32 -2.23 0.04
CA LEU A 109 3.75 -2.24 0.36
C LEU A 109 4.44 -1.24 -0.57
N TRP A 110 4.87 -0.12 0.00
CA TRP A 110 5.27 1.06 -0.74
C TRP A 110 6.53 1.67 -0.11
N PHE A 111 7.51 2.04 -0.93
CA PHE A 111 8.87 2.37 -0.46
C PHE A 111 9.15 3.89 -0.51
N GLU A 112 8.20 4.73 -0.08
CA GLU A 112 8.36 6.20 -0.15
C GLU A 112 9.00 6.83 1.08
N HIS A 113 8.66 6.35 2.27
CA HIS A 113 9.24 6.79 3.54
C HIS A 113 10.14 5.73 4.22
N PRO A 114 11.12 5.13 3.51
CA PRO A 114 12.01 4.16 4.13
C PRO A 114 12.86 4.79 5.25
N PRO A 115 13.41 3.97 6.17
CA PRO A 115 14.41 4.41 7.14
C PRO A 115 15.49 5.35 6.57
N ALA A 116 15.73 6.45 7.28
CA ALA A 116 16.69 7.47 6.86
C ALA A 116 18.12 6.91 6.86
N GLY A 117 18.75 6.90 5.68
CA GLY A 117 20.04 6.23 5.44
C GLY A 117 19.92 4.83 4.80
N GLY A 118 18.71 4.32 4.63
CA GLY A 118 18.44 2.92 4.31
C GLY A 118 18.27 2.08 5.58
N GLY A 119 18.04 0.78 5.44
CA GLY A 119 17.89 -0.14 6.58
C GLY A 119 16.92 -1.29 6.32
N THR A 120 16.50 -1.96 7.40
CA THR A 120 15.53 -3.06 7.34
C THR A 120 14.34 -2.82 8.27
N GLN A 121 13.12 -3.12 7.80
CA GLN A 121 11.92 -3.22 8.62
C GLN A 121 11.45 -4.68 8.67
N CYS A 122 11.50 -5.31 9.84
CA CYS A 122 11.13 -6.70 10.05
C CYS A 122 9.75 -6.83 10.70
N GLN A 123 8.98 -7.81 10.25
CA GLN A 123 7.62 -8.02 10.75
C GLN A 123 7.63 -8.64 12.16
N THR A 124 7.52 -7.81 13.18
CA THR A 124 7.52 -8.23 14.59
C THR A 124 6.14 -8.10 15.25
N PHE A 125 5.80 -9.11 16.03
CA PHE A 125 4.52 -9.24 16.75
C PHE A 125 4.76 -9.34 18.27
N SER A 126 6.00 -9.10 18.68
CA SER A 126 6.52 -9.16 20.05
C SER A 126 7.39 -7.92 20.26
N GLY A 127 7.41 -7.36 21.48
CA GLY A 127 8.14 -6.10 21.76
C GLY A 127 9.66 -6.14 21.55
N SER A 128 10.24 -7.29 21.23
CA SER A 128 11.61 -7.45 20.78
C SER A 128 11.74 -7.28 19.26
N THR A 129 12.52 -6.30 18.85
CA THR A 129 12.94 -6.08 17.45
C THR A 129 14.32 -6.75 17.25
N PRO A 130 14.53 -7.56 16.20
CA PRO A 130 15.85 -8.14 15.92
C PRO A 130 16.88 -7.03 15.55
N PRO A 131 18.18 -7.19 15.87
CA PRO A 131 19.18 -6.12 15.67
C PRO A 131 19.30 -5.60 14.23
N ILE A 132 19.09 -6.45 13.21
CA ILE A 132 19.11 -6.05 11.79
C ILE A 132 17.98 -5.06 11.41
N CYS A 133 17.01 -4.84 12.31
CA CYS A 133 15.81 -4.05 12.10
C CYS A 133 15.76 -2.82 13.05
N GLU A 134 16.93 -2.31 13.44
CA GLU A 134 17.11 -1.22 14.41
C GLU A 134 16.29 0.05 14.11
N HIS A 135 16.00 0.34 12.83
CA HIS A 135 15.23 1.51 12.40
C HIS A 135 13.69 1.33 12.45
N GLN A 136 13.17 0.46 13.32
CA GLN A 136 11.72 0.28 13.55
C GLN A 136 11.21 0.93 14.85
N ALA A 137 12.03 1.74 15.52
CA ALA A 137 11.65 2.43 16.74
C ALA A 137 10.64 3.56 16.46
N LEU A 138 9.35 3.24 16.58
CA LEU A 138 8.26 4.22 16.59
C LEU A 138 8.32 5.05 17.88
N THR A 139 8.67 6.34 17.78
CA THR A 139 8.91 7.21 18.94
C THR A 139 7.92 8.37 19.04
N GLY A 140 7.25 8.48 20.19
CA GLY A 140 6.43 9.66 20.53
C GLY A 140 5.15 9.78 19.68
N ALA A 141 4.73 11.02 19.43
CA ALA A 141 3.53 11.35 18.68
C ALA A 141 3.80 11.57 17.18
N ASP A 142 4.53 10.64 16.57
CA ASP A 142 4.88 10.69 15.15
C ASP A 142 3.67 10.38 14.26
N SER A 143 3.39 11.26 13.29
CA SER A 143 2.31 11.12 12.32
C SER A 143 2.74 10.55 10.97
N ASN A 144 4.04 10.58 10.65
CA ASN A 144 4.59 9.97 9.44
C ASN A 144 5.97 9.33 9.76
N PRO A 145 5.97 8.26 10.55
CA PRO A 145 7.18 7.52 10.87
C PRO A 145 7.75 6.86 9.62
N ALA A 146 9.05 6.55 9.62
CA ALA A 146 9.65 5.74 8.58
C ALA A 146 8.90 4.39 8.45
N HIS A 147 8.34 4.12 7.28
CA HIS A 147 7.46 2.99 7.01
C HIS A 147 7.64 2.47 5.59
N SER A 148 7.17 1.24 5.36
CA SER A 148 6.95 0.74 3.99
C SER A 148 5.72 -0.18 3.88
N PHE A 149 4.80 -0.03 4.83
CA PHE A 149 3.44 -0.58 4.80
C PHE A 149 2.47 0.55 5.16
N GLU A 150 1.32 0.58 4.49
CA GLU A 150 0.33 1.65 4.64
C GLU A 150 -1.08 1.09 4.61
N ILE A 151 -2.02 1.76 5.29
CA ILE A 151 -3.45 1.68 4.95
C ILE A 151 -3.81 2.95 4.18
N HIS A 152 -3.90 2.85 2.86
CA HIS A 152 -4.04 3.97 1.93
C HIS A 152 -4.86 3.51 0.70
N PRO A 153 -6.09 4.03 0.49
CA PRO A 153 -6.88 4.85 1.42
C PRO A 153 -7.46 4.07 2.60
N VAL A 154 -7.60 4.75 3.74
CA VAL A 154 -8.57 4.41 4.78
C VAL A 154 -9.99 4.59 4.23
N LEU A 155 -10.89 3.65 4.53
CA LEU A 155 -12.28 3.64 4.07
C LEU A 155 -13.29 3.73 5.23
N GLU A 156 -12.90 3.27 6.41
CA GLU A 156 -13.63 3.46 7.67
C GLU A 156 -12.64 3.58 8.84
N VAL A 157 -12.93 4.49 9.77
CA VAL A 157 -12.19 4.63 11.03
C VAL A 157 -13.16 4.85 12.19
N GLY A 158 -13.08 4.01 13.22
CA GLY A 158 -13.92 4.11 14.42
C GLY A 158 -15.43 4.02 14.17
N GLY A 159 -15.87 3.36 13.09
CA GLY A 159 -17.26 3.34 12.64
C GLY A 159 -17.69 4.53 11.78
N VAL A 160 -16.80 5.51 11.55
CA VAL A 160 -17.01 6.61 10.59
C VAL A 160 -16.50 6.17 9.23
N SER A 161 -17.41 5.96 8.27
CA SER A 161 -17.00 5.70 6.89
C SER A 161 -16.52 6.99 6.23
N VAL A 162 -15.38 6.89 5.55
CA VAL A 162 -14.75 7.92 4.71
C VAL A 162 -14.59 7.42 3.27
N ALA A 163 -15.16 6.26 2.92
CA ALA A 163 -14.89 5.57 1.67
C ALA A 163 -15.15 6.45 0.44
N ARG A 164 -16.33 7.08 0.32
CA ARG A 164 -16.68 7.92 -0.83
C ARG A 164 -15.80 9.15 -1.02
N SER A 165 -15.28 9.72 0.08
CA SER A 165 -14.37 10.88 0.05
C SER A 165 -12.88 10.49 -0.05
N SER A 166 -12.57 9.19 0.04
CA SER A 166 -11.19 8.66 0.00
C SER A 166 -10.93 7.74 -1.19
N LEU A 167 -11.99 7.27 -1.88
CA LEU A 167 -11.92 6.53 -3.15
C LEU A 167 -11.93 7.45 -4.38
N VAL A 168 -11.90 8.77 -4.17
CA VAL A 168 -12.04 9.81 -5.20
C VAL A 168 -11.13 10.97 -4.85
N LEU A 169 -10.14 11.27 -5.69
CA LEU A 169 -9.32 12.47 -5.59
C LEU A 169 -10.11 13.71 -6.00
N THR A 170 -9.93 14.78 -5.24
CA THR A 170 -10.52 16.10 -5.46
C THR A 170 -9.43 17.11 -5.80
N THR A 171 -9.79 18.29 -6.31
CA THR A 171 -8.86 19.41 -6.54
C THR A 171 -8.14 19.92 -5.29
N ALA A 172 -8.56 19.51 -4.09
CA ALA A 172 -7.83 19.78 -2.86
C ALA A 172 -6.53 18.96 -2.72
N ASN A 173 -6.44 17.79 -3.39
CA ASN A 173 -5.20 17.04 -3.55
C ASN A 173 -4.44 17.60 -4.76
N THR A 174 -3.50 18.49 -4.47
CA THR A 174 -2.68 19.21 -5.45
C THR A 174 -1.47 18.40 -5.94
N SER A 175 -1.41 17.10 -5.65
CA SER A 175 -0.18 16.31 -5.75
C SER A 175 -0.16 15.28 -6.88
N VAL A 176 -1.25 15.16 -7.65
CA VAL A 176 -1.36 14.34 -8.86
C VAL A 176 -0.21 14.63 -9.84
N LYS A 177 0.37 13.57 -10.42
CA LYS A 177 1.60 13.58 -11.21
C LYS A 177 1.33 13.26 -12.68
N ASP A 178 2.32 13.62 -13.50
CA ASP A 178 2.41 13.19 -14.88
C ASP A 178 2.61 11.67 -14.97
N THR A 179 1.66 10.97 -15.60
CA THR A 179 1.62 9.51 -15.67
C THR A 179 2.76 8.95 -16.51
N ASP A 180 3.10 9.60 -17.62
CA ASP A 180 4.18 9.20 -18.51
C ASP A 180 5.55 9.22 -17.80
N LYS A 181 5.86 10.30 -17.07
CA LYS A 181 7.02 10.38 -16.19
C LYS A 181 6.98 9.34 -15.08
N ALA A 182 5.88 9.24 -14.34
CA ALA A 182 5.78 8.34 -13.21
C ALA A 182 5.99 6.87 -13.66
N PHE A 183 5.50 6.49 -14.84
CA PHE A 183 5.69 5.15 -15.39
C PHE A 183 7.10 4.91 -15.94
N GLN A 184 7.79 5.93 -16.48
CA GLN A 184 9.23 5.82 -16.78
C GLN A 184 10.04 5.55 -15.50
N ASP A 185 9.65 6.18 -14.38
CA ASP A 185 10.22 5.93 -13.07
C ASP A 185 9.85 4.51 -12.56
N TYR A 186 8.57 4.12 -12.48
CA TYR A 186 8.09 2.81 -12.01
C TYR A 186 8.58 1.61 -12.83
N THR A 187 8.90 1.81 -14.12
CA THR A 187 9.43 0.75 -14.99
C THR A 187 10.94 0.86 -15.23
N GLY A 188 11.57 1.90 -14.68
CA GLY A 188 12.98 2.20 -14.86
C GLY A 188 13.90 1.10 -14.33
N LYS A 189 14.97 0.81 -15.07
CA LYS A 189 15.93 -0.29 -14.77
C LYS A 189 16.62 -0.20 -13.40
N ASN A 190 16.53 0.95 -12.73
CA ASN A 190 17.10 1.21 -11.40
C ASN A 190 16.07 1.07 -10.26
N LYS A 191 14.77 1.01 -10.58
CA LYS A 191 13.65 0.81 -9.63
C LYS A 191 13.17 -0.65 -9.73
N ILE A 192 14.07 -1.58 -9.41
CA ILE A 192 13.80 -3.04 -9.38
C ILE A 192 13.51 -3.47 -7.94
N LEU A 193 12.48 -4.31 -7.76
CA LEU A 193 12.19 -4.94 -6.49
C LEU A 193 12.90 -6.30 -6.42
N HIS A 194 13.88 -6.41 -5.53
CA HIS A 194 14.55 -7.68 -5.26
C HIS A 194 13.75 -8.45 -4.21
N ILE A 195 13.44 -9.71 -4.51
CA ILE A 195 12.65 -10.58 -3.62
C ILE A 195 13.45 -11.84 -3.30
N VAL A 196 13.72 -12.06 -2.01
CA VAL A 196 14.36 -13.27 -1.50
C VAL A 196 13.35 -13.99 -0.60
N ARG A 197 13.07 -15.26 -0.89
CA ARG A 197 12.07 -16.06 -0.18
C ARG A 197 12.70 -17.26 0.52
N SER A 198 12.30 -17.51 1.75
CA SER A 198 12.51 -18.76 2.47
C SER A 198 11.17 -19.41 2.85
N ALA A 199 11.20 -20.47 3.67
CA ALA A 199 9.99 -21.08 4.22
C ALA A 199 9.31 -20.21 5.29
N SER A 200 10.06 -19.34 5.98
CA SER A 200 9.60 -18.54 7.12
C SER A 200 9.57 -17.03 6.86
N ALA A 201 10.41 -16.52 5.97
CA ALA A 201 10.53 -15.10 5.64
C ALA A 201 10.39 -14.81 4.13
N LEU A 202 9.95 -13.60 3.83
CA LEU A 202 9.96 -12.97 2.52
C LEU A 202 10.63 -11.60 2.66
N THR A 203 11.85 -11.47 2.14
CA THR A 203 12.59 -10.21 2.10
C THR A 203 12.32 -9.49 0.79
N LEU A 204 11.93 -8.23 0.85
CA LEU A 204 11.64 -7.34 -0.27
C LEU A 204 12.59 -6.13 -0.18
N THR A 205 13.43 -5.89 -1.19
CA THR A 205 14.41 -4.80 -1.18
C THR A 205 14.23 -3.89 -2.39
N SER A 206 14.08 -2.58 -2.16
CA SER A 206 13.83 -1.56 -3.18
C SER A 206 14.57 -0.26 -2.85
N ILE A 207 14.84 0.58 -3.85
CA ILE A 207 15.12 2.01 -3.63
C ILE A 207 13.82 2.79 -3.36
N THR A 208 13.95 4.06 -2.98
CA THR A 208 12.80 4.94 -2.77
C THR A 208 11.92 5.10 -4.02
N LEU A 209 10.61 5.07 -3.81
CA LEU A 209 9.58 5.39 -4.81
C LEU A 209 8.85 6.66 -4.38
N GLN A 210 8.20 7.32 -5.33
CA GLN A 210 7.40 8.54 -5.13
C GLN A 210 6.24 8.48 -6.13
N ASP A 211 5.50 9.59 -6.25
CA ASP A 211 4.47 9.81 -7.29
C ASP A 211 3.16 9.02 -7.10
N ASN A 212 2.75 8.79 -5.84
CA ASN A 212 1.51 8.11 -5.39
C ASN A 212 0.29 8.27 -6.30
N TYR A 213 0.00 9.51 -6.70
CA TYR A 213 -1.22 9.88 -7.40
C TYR A 213 -0.91 10.16 -8.87
N VAL A 214 -1.43 9.31 -9.76
CA VAL A 214 -1.24 9.37 -11.20
C VAL A 214 -2.57 9.17 -11.90
N GLU A 215 -2.89 10.02 -12.87
CA GLU A 215 -4.11 9.88 -13.67
C GLU A 215 -3.83 8.95 -14.87
N ILE A 216 -4.14 7.66 -14.72
CA ILE A 216 -3.78 6.66 -15.73
C ILE A 216 -4.95 6.26 -16.61
N GLN A 217 -4.66 6.00 -17.88
CA GLN A 217 -5.57 5.43 -18.86
C GLN A 217 -5.20 3.95 -19.07
N VAL A 218 -6.19 3.07 -19.23
CA VAL A 218 -5.93 1.64 -19.49
C VAL A 218 -6.75 1.02 -20.61
N ARG A 219 -6.26 -0.13 -21.07
CA ARG A 219 -6.85 -0.98 -22.11
C ARG A 219 -6.99 -2.40 -21.55
N VAL A 220 -8.21 -2.80 -21.16
CA VAL A 220 -8.47 -4.05 -20.42
C VAL A 220 -8.22 -5.28 -21.31
N THR A 221 -7.22 -6.09 -20.95
CA THR A 221 -6.77 -7.27 -21.72
C THR A 221 -7.39 -8.58 -21.21
N HIS A 222 -7.77 -8.68 -19.92
CA HIS A 222 -8.46 -9.85 -19.36
C HIS A 222 -9.63 -9.45 -18.45
N ALA A 223 -10.58 -10.37 -18.22
CA ALA A 223 -11.74 -10.16 -17.35
C ALA A 223 -11.37 -10.05 -15.85
N ARG A 224 -12.30 -9.50 -15.05
CA ARG A 224 -12.14 -9.29 -13.61
C ARG A 224 -12.03 -10.58 -12.80
N VAL A 225 -11.28 -10.51 -11.72
CA VAL A 225 -11.22 -11.46 -10.61
C VAL A 225 -11.67 -10.73 -9.34
N GLN A 226 -12.70 -11.25 -8.65
CA GLN A 226 -13.24 -10.60 -7.45
C GLN A 226 -12.38 -10.89 -6.21
N THR A 227 -12.01 -9.84 -5.47
CA THR A 227 -11.45 -9.96 -4.13
C THR A 227 -12.56 -10.09 -3.09
N HIS A 228 -12.25 -10.73 -1.95
CA HIS A 228 -13.20 -11.00 -0.89
C HIS A 228 -12.52 -10.79 0.47
N ARG A 229 -13.20 -10.11 1.41
CA ARG A 229 -12.67 -9.81 2.74
C ARG A 229 -12.63 -11.06 3.62
N GLN A 230 -11.51 -11.36 4.30
CA GLN A 230 -11.49 -12.49 5.25
C GLN A 230 -12.49 -12.37 6.40
N LYS A 231 -12.80 -11.15 6.86
CA LYS A 231 -13.63 -10.90 8.05
C LYS A 231 -15.09 -11.31 7.89
N ASP A 232 -15.68 -11.13 6.71
CA ASP A 232 -17.10 -11.41 6.47
C ASP A 232 -17.44 -12.02 5.10
N GLY A 233 -16.44 -12.38 4.30
CA GLY A 233 -16.61 -13.06 3.01
C GLY A 233 -17.28 -12.22 1.93
N LYS A 234 -17.52 -10.92 2.15
CA LYS A 234 -18.10 -10.03 1.14
C LYS A 234 -17.05 -9.64 0.10
N VAL A 235 -17.50 -9.42 -1.13
CA VAL A 235 -16.71 -8.78 -2.18
C VAL A 235 -16.44 -7.33 -1.78
N ASP A 236 -15.16 -6.96 -1.66
CA ASP A 236 -14.71 -5.57 -1.50
C ASP A 236 -14.43 -4.89 -2.85
N GLY A 237 -14.06 -5.68 -3.87
CA GLY A 237 -13.59 -5.16 -5.14
C GLY A 237 -13.10 -6.26 -6.09
N GLY A 238 -12.05 -5.96 -6.83
CA GLY A 238 -11.39 -6.93 -7.69
C GLY A 238 -10.11 -6.42 -8.35
N PHE A 239 -9.67 -7.19 -9.34
CA PHE A 239 -8.68 -6.78 -10.34
C PHE A 239 -9.02 -7.39 -11.71
N VAL A 240 -9.06 -6.59 -12.78
CA VAL A 240 -8.91 -7.05 -14.18
C VAL A 240 -7.42 -7.10 -14.54
N ILE A 241 -7.06 -7.50 -15.77
CA ILE A 241 -5.72 -7.26 -16.33
C ILE A 241 -5.86 -6.17 -17.40
N ALA A 242 -4.99 -5.16 -17.42
CA ALA A 242 -4.92 -4.17 -18.49
C ALA A 242 -3.48 -3.72 -18.81
N ASP A 243 -3.35 -3.12 -19.99
CA ASP A 243 -2.20 -2.31 -20.40
C ASP A 243 -2.43 -0.86 -19.96
N VAL A 244 -1.42 -0.19 -19.42
CA VAL A 244 -1.44 1.27 -19.17
C VAL A 244 -0.90 2.02 -20.38
N ILE A 245 -1.65 3.01 -20.87
CA ILE A 245 -1.32 3.82 -22.05
C ILE A 245 -0.94 5.26 -21.67
N SER A 246 -0.24 5.96 -22.56
CA SER A 246 0.16 7.36 -22.37
C SER A 246 -1.04 8.28 -22.29
N SER A 247 -0.89 9.33 -21.49
CA SER A 247 -1.86 10.43 -21.41
C SER A 247 -1.92 11.26 -22.70
N GLY A 248 -0.81 11.32 -23.45
CA GLY A 248 -0.67 12.07 -24.71
C GLY A 248 -0.80 11.25 -25.99
N ASP A 249 -0.58 9.93 -25.92
CA ASP A 249 -0.74 9.00 -27.06
C ASP A 249 -1.42 7.68 -26.63
N PRO A 250 -2.70 7.46 -26.96
CA PRO A 250 -3.43 6.27 -26.54
C PRO A 250 -2.94 4.96 -27.20
N GLU A 251 -2.04 5.01 -28.19
CA GLU A 251 -1.35 3.82 -28.72
C GLU A 251 0.02 3.57 -28.08
N GLN A 252 0.62 4.57 -27.42
CA GLN A 252 1.84 4.39 -26.63
C GLN A 252 1.53 3.64 -25.32
N VAL A 253 1.72 2.33 -25.32
CA VAL A 253 1.62 1.52 -24.09
C VAL A 253 2.83 1.76 -23.18
N LEU A 254 2.63 2.50 -22.08
CA LEU A 254 3.63 2.75 -21.04
C LEU A 254 4.00 1.48 -20.28
N LYS A 255 3.01 0.63 -19.97
CA LYS A 255 3.25 -0.66 -19.31
C LYS A 255 2.20 -1.70 -19.68
N LYS A 256 2.66 -2.73 -20.39
CA LYS A 256 1.90 -3.98 -20.56
C LYS A 256 1.82 -4.75 -19.26
N ASP A 257 0.63 -5.26 -18.95
CA ASP A 257 0.33 -6.07 -17.77
C ASP A 257 1.02 -5.51 -16.49
N LEU A 258 0.53 -4.39 -15.96
CA LEU A 258 0.82 -3.92 -14.57
C LEU A 258 -0.15 -4.58 -13.56
N ARG A 259 -0.10 -4.42 -12.22
CA ARG A 259 -1.09 -4.98 -11.26
C ARG A 259 -1.75 -3.88 -10.46
N LEU A 260 -3.06 -3.74 -10.61
CA LEU A 260 -3.86 -2.62 -10.09
C LEU A 260 -5.20 -3.19 -9.51
N PHE A 261 -5.87 -2.48 -8.59
CA PHE A 261 -7.02 -2.98 -7.81
C PHE A 261 -8.09 -1.92 -7.45
N TYR A 262 -9.36 -2.19 -7.76
CA TYR A 262 -10.51 -1.30 -7.55
C TYR A 262 -11.37 -1.73 -6.35
N TYR A 263 -11.96 -0.75 -5.66
CA TYR A 263 -13.08 -0.99 -4.76
C TYR A 263 -14.39 -0.97 -5.52
N ARG A 264 -15.28 -1.91 -5.20
CA ARG A 264 -16.58 -2.02 -5.88
C ARG A 264 -17.46 -0.76 -5.70
N ASP A 265 -17.38 -0.13 -4.54
CA ASP A 265 -18.12 1.11 -4.22
C ASP A 265 -17.35 2.38 -4.66
N SER A 266 -16.72 2.35 -5.84
CA SER A 266 -15.97 3.47 -6.45
C SER A 266 -16.30 3.60 -7.94
N GLU A 267 -16.07 4.79 -8.52
CA GLU A 267 -16.25 5.03 -9.97
C GLU A 267 -15.38 4.10 -10.87
N PRO A 268 -14.08 3.85 -10.57
CA PRO A 268 -13.33 2.78 -11.20
C PRO A 268 -13.99 1.40 -11.04
N GLY A 269 -14.58 1.13 -9.88
CA GLY A 269 -15.36 -0.08 -9.64
C GLY A 269 -16.55 -0.21 -10.57
N ASP A 270 -17.39 0.82 -10.69
CA ASP A 270 -18.55 0.83 -11.60
C ASP A 270 -18.13 0.61 -13.08
N ALA A 271 -17.01 1.19 -13.50
CA ALA A 271 -16.45 1.00 -14.84
C ALA A 271 -15.90 -0.43 -15.06
N LEU A 272 -15.15 -0.97 -14.10
CA LEU A 272 -14.40 -2.23 -14.23
C LEU A 272 -15.22 -3.48 -13.87
N ASP A 273 -16.24 -3.38 -13.01
CA ASP A 273 -17.21 -4.46 -12.75
C ASP A 273 -17.95 -4.87 -14.04
N ASN A 274 -18.09 -3.94 -14.99
CA ASN A 274 -18.79 -4.13 -16.26
C ASN A 274 -17.85 -4.32 -17.47
N ALA A 275 -16.53 -4.23 -17.26
CA ALA A 275 -15.53 -4.35 -18.31
C ALA A 275 -15.43 -5.79 -18.87
N LYS A 276 -15.09 -5.88 -20.15
CA LYS A 276 -14.79 -7.14 -20.86
C LYS A 276 -13.42 -7.01 -21.52
N ALA A 277 -12.71 -8.12 -21.67
CA ALA A 277 -11.45 -8.15 -22.42
C ALA A 277 -11.64 -7.57 -23.83
N GLY A 278 -10.81 -6.60 -24.21
CA GLY A 278 -10.91 -5.89 -25.50
C GLY A 278 -11.86 -4.68 -25.50
N ASN A 279 -12.64 -4.42 -24.44
CA ASN A 279 -13.33 -3.14 -24.30
C ASN A 279 -12.34 -2.06 -23.84
N ALA A 280 -12.26 -0.94 -24.56
CA ALA A 280 -11.67 0.28 -24.03
C ALA A 280 -12.72 1.00 -23.16
N VAL A 281 -12.44 1.20 -21.87
CA VAL A 281 -13.33 1.90 -20.93
C VAL A 281 -12.52 2.80 -19.99
N LEU A 282 -12.50 4.09 -20.33
CA LEU A 282 -12.21 5.25 -19.46
C LEU A 282 -10.85 5.37 -18.73
N THR A 283 -10.63 6.57 -18.20
CA THR A 283 -9.52 6.99 -17.34
C THR A 283 -9.64 6.40 -15.94
N SER A 284 -9.13 5.18 -15.72
CA SER A 284 -8.61 4.70 -14.43
C SER A 284 -7.82 3.40 -14.67
N SER A 285 -7.31 2.73 -13.62
CA SER A 285 -6.33 1.64 -13.72
C SER A 285 -6.87 0.23 -14.10
N GLU A 286 -6.00 -0.82 -14.12
CA GLU A 286 -6.32 -2.23 -14.50
C GLU A 286 -5.10 -3.21 -14.58
N GLY A 287 -5.02 -4.43 -13.98
CA GLY A 287 -3.75 -5.22 -14.01
C GLY A 287 -3.52 -6.70 -13.53
N LYS A 288 -2.72 -7.41 -14.37
CA LYS A 288 -1.63 -8.46 -14.20
C LYS A 288 -1.85 -9.98 -14.20
N SER A 289 -1.07 -10.63 -15.09
CA SER A 289 0.02 -11.58 -14.76
C SER A 289 0.91 -11.82 -16.00
N SER A 290 2.23 -12.09 -16.00
CA SER A 290 3.35 -11.99 -15.03
C SER A 290 4.69 -12.13 -15.85
N LEU A 291 5.95 -12.14 -15.38
CA LEU A 291 6.59 -12.17 -14.05
C LEU A 291 8.02 -11.53 -14.05
N VAL A 292 8.18 -10.25 -14.43
CA VAL A 292 9.35 -9.44 -14.03
C VAL A 292 8.83 -8.11 -13.47
N MET A 293 9.33 -7.71 -12.30
CA MET A 293 8.71 -6.64 -11.50
C MET A 293 9.73 -5.54 -11.11
N PRO A 294 9.83 -4.47 -11.91
CA PRO A 294 10.12 -3.17 -11.34
C PRO A 294 8.92 -2.72 -10.48
N VAL A 295 9.20 -1.87 -9.49
CA VAL A 295 8.30 -1.54 -8.36
C VAL A 295 7.32 -0.44 -8.79
N PRO A 296 6.02 -0.53 -8.47
CA PRO A 296 5.51 -0.94 -7.16
C PRO A 296 4.72 -2.25 -7.11
N PHE A 297 4.51 -2.70 -5.88
CA PHE A 297 3.88 -3.97 -5.54
C PHE A 297 2.36 -3.82 -5.37
N GLU A 298 1.71 -3.46 -6.48
CA GLU A 298 0.27 -3.24 -6.65
C GLU A 298 -0.17 -1.79 -6.40
N PHE A 299 -1.12 -1.34 -7.21
CA PHE A 299 -1.69 0.01 -7.18
C PHE A 299 -3.18 -0.08 -6.86
N VAL A 300 -3.61 0.51 -5.74
CA VAL A 300 -5.04 0.71 -5.48
C VAL A 300 -5.54 1.88 -6.34
N ILE A 301 -6.71 1.73 -6.96
CA ILE A 301 -7.33 2.83 -7.70
C ILE A 301 -8.13 3.72 -6.77
N VAL A 302 -7.96 5.02 -6.96
CA VAL A 302 -8.92 6.05 -6.58
C VAL A 302 -9.34 6.80 -7.84
N ALA A 303 -10.60 7.19 -7.93
CA ALA A 303 -11.10 8.03 -9.01
C ALA A 303 -10.44 9.41 -8.96
N LYS A 304 -10.70 10.26 -9.95
CA LYS A 304 -10.39 11.69 -9.91
C LYS A 304 -11.60 12.44 -10.42
N LEU A 305 -12.16 13.35 -9.62
CA LEU A 305 -13.17 14.27 -10.12
C LEU A 305 -12.57 15.11 -11.25
N ARG A 306 -13.28 15.16 -12.38
CA ARG A 306 -13.05 16.17 -13.40
C ARG A 306 -13.73 17.46 -12.94
N ASP A 307 -13.05 18.58 -13.10
CA ASP A 307 -13.71 19.88 -13.00
C ASP A 307 -14.67 20.06 -14.20
N GLU A 308 -15.84 20.63 -13.95
CA GLU A 308 -16.87 20.97 -14.96
C GLU A 308 -16.63 22.36 -15.60
#